data_AF-A0A535VFM4-F1
#
_entry.id   AF-A0A535VFM4-F1
#
_cell.length_a   1.000
_cell.length_b   1.000
_cell.length_c   1.000
_cell.angle_alpha   90.00
_cell.angle_beta   90.00
_cell.angle_gamma   90.00
#
_symmetry.space_group_name_H-M   'P 1'
#
loop_
_entity.id
_entity.type
_entity.pdbx_description
1 polymer ?
#
loop_
_entity_poly.entity_id
_entity_poly.type
_entity_poly.pdbx_seq_one_letter_code
_entity_poly.pdbx_strand_id
1 'polypeptide(L)'
;MLPKVNPEAITVPTQCAYTGCSGRTFHLRQEVAKALRDTVYHEVQVHRYQCLKCKRTFRVYPEGTTHAQTSQRVKGLAVMLYLLGLSYEATSLALEALGVYLCKSRIYDAVQEAAKLVPGLKRDQVFAGVKTPALGGDLTSVKCKGEWLPLGITVDPISGLALTIDALSAEDTKTLQDWIEPIAKSVGATVLVTDDADGFKTVADSVGVQHQVCKAHVLRNTEALIERYQPLVARDADGSLQAIGVSRSRRRQPT
;
A
#
# COMPACT_ATOMS: atom_id res chain seq x y z
N MET A 1 3.72 -15.61 -3.38
CA MET A 1 3.35 -16.58 -4.44
C MET A 1 1.84 -16.59 -4.62
N LEU A 2 1.34 -16.73 -5.85
CA LEU A 2 -0.10 -16.83 -6.13
C LEU A 2 -0.65 -18.22 -5.72
N PRO A 3 -1.90 -18.33 -5.24
CA PRO A 3 -2.49 -19.62 -4.90
C PRO A 3 -2.46 -20.62 -6.06
N LYS A 4 -2.07 -21.87 -5.79
CA LYS A 4 -2.17 -22.97 -6.76
C LYS A 4 -3.64 -23.34 -6.95
N VAL A 5 -3.97 -23.79 -8.17
CA VAL A 5 -5.26 -24.47 -8.45
C VAL A 5 -4.92 -25.89 -8.81
N ASN A 6 -5.49 -26.85 -8.09
CA ASN A 6 -5.27 -28.27 -8.33
C ASN A 6 -6.65 -28.97 -8.44
N PRO A 7 -7.16 -29.17 -9.67
CA PRO A 7 -8.50 -29.74 -9.89
C PRO A 7 -8.72 -31.13 -9.26
N GLU A 8 -7.66 -31.91 -9.08
CA GLU A 8 -7.74 -33.28 -8.52
C GLU A 8 -7.70 -33.29 -6.99
N ALA A 9 -7.21 -32.21 -6.36
CA ALA A 9 -7.08 -32.12 -4.91
C ALA A 9 -8.40 -31.73 -4.24
N ILE A 10 -9.33 -32.68 -4.16
CA ILE A 10 -10.61 -32.52 -3.45
C ILE A 10 -10.56 -33.34 -2.15
N THR A 11 -10.54 -32.65 -1.00
CA THR A 11 -10.49 -33.32 0.31
C THR A 11 -11.87 -33.83 0.73
N VAL A 12 -12.00 -35.11 1.04
CA VAL A 12 -13.25 -35.68 1.56
C VAL A 12 -13.62 -34.99 2.89
N PRO A 13 -14.86 -34.50 3.07
CA PRO A 13 -15.22 -33.76 4.27
C PRO A 13 -15.23 -34.68 5.50
N THR A 14 -14.65 -34.20 6.60
CA THR A 14 -14.62 -34.89 7.91
C THR A 14 -15.67 -34.36 8.88
N GLN A 15 -16.25 -33.19 8.59
CA GLN A 15 -17.29 -32.53 9.39
C GLN A 15 -18.35 -31.85 8.52
N CYS A 16 -19.56 -31.70 9.05
CA CYS A 16 -20.65 -31.03 8.35
C CYS A 16 -20.38 -29.53 8.23
N ALA A 17 -20.60 -28.96 7.04
CA ALA A 17 -20.39 -27.53 6.78
C ALA A 17 -21.43 -26.60 7.45
N TYR A 18 -22.53 -27.14 7.99
CA TYR A 18 -23.60 -26.35 8.60
C TYR A 18 -23.40 -26.20 10.11
N THR A 19 -23.48 -24.95 10.59
CA THR A 19 -23.43 -24.62 12.02
C THR A 19 -24.52 -25.39 12.79
N GLY A 20 -24.16 -25.90 13.97
CA GLY A 20 -25.05 -26.70 14.82
C GLY A 20 -25.16 -28.18 14.45
N CYS A 21 -24.52 -28.67 13.38
CA CYS A 21 -24.52 -30.08 13.01
C CYS A 21 -23.17 -30.75 13.27
N SER A 22 -23.13 -31.73 14.18
CA SER A 22 -21.94 -32.56 14.45
C SER A 22 -21.85 -33.84 13.61
N GLY A 23 -22.44 -33.84 12.40
CA GLY A 23 -22.38 -35.00 11.51
C GLY A 23 -20.96 -35.24 10.98
N ARG A 24 -20.54 -36.52 10.94
CA ARG A 24 -19.21 -36.96 10.47
C ARG A 24 -19.27 -37.99 9.33
N THR A 25 -20.47 -38.48 9.00
CA THR A 25 -20.69 -39.45 7.93
C THR A 25 -21.40 -38.76 6.78
N PHE A 26 -20.83 -38.91 5.58
CA PHE A 26 -21.29 -38.23 4.37
C PHE A 26 -21.44 -39.24 3.23
N HIS A 27 -22.46 -39.00 2.41
CA HIS A 27 -22.65 -39.72 1.15
C HIS A 27 -22.33 -38.79 -0.01
N LEU A 28 -21.43 -39.21 -0.90
CA LEU A 28 -21.18 -38.48 -2.15
C LEU A 28 -22.41 -38.60 -3.04
N ARG A 29 -23.09 -37.48 -3.25
CA ARG A 29 -24.38 -37.42 -3.93
C ARG A 29 -24.19 -37.24 -5.43
N GLN A 30 -23.28 -36.35 -5.82
CA GLN A 30 -23.03 -35.96 -7.21
C GLN A 30 -21.62 -35.40 -7.37
N GLU A 31 -21.02 -35.68 -8.53
CA GLU A 31 -19.89 -34.92 -9.08
C GLU A 31 -20.46 -33.96 -10.11
N VAL A 32 -20.05 -32.70 -10.05
CA VAL A 32 -20.63 -31.62 -10.85
C VAL A 32 -19.51 -30.81 -11.48
N ALA A 33 -19.55 -30.70 -12.81
CA ALA A 33 -18.78 -29.74 -13.57
C ALA A 33 -19.15 -28.30 -13.16
N LYS A 34 -18.15 -27.50 -12.78
CA LYS A 34 -18.31 -26.08 -12.42
C LYS A 34 -17.39 -25.23 -13.28
N ALA A 35 -18.00 -24.35 -14.07
CA ALA A 35 -17.28 -23.31 -14.79
C ALA A 35 -16.38 -22.48 -13.85
N LEU A 36 -15.17 -22.19 -14.34
CA LEU A 36 -14.13 -21.47 -13.62
C LEU A 36 -13.49 -20.42 -14.54
N ARG A 37 -13.38 -19.21 -14.04
CA ARG A 37 -12.55 -18.15 -14.59
C ARG A 37 -11.16 -18.32 -13.99
N ASP A 38 -10.27 -18.89 -14.79
CA ASP A 38 -8.85 -19.10 -14.51
C ASP A 38 -8.08 -18.91 -15.81
N THR A 39 -6.75 -18.71 -15.71
CA THR A 39 -5.87 -18.62 -16.87
C THR A 39 -5.52 -19.98 -17.47
N VAL A 40 -5.75 -21.08 -16.74
CA VAL A 40 -5.39 -22.45 -17.16
C VAL A 40 -6.63 -23.34 -17.25
N TYR A 41 -7.55 -23.24 -16.29
CA TYR A 41 -8.71 -24.13 -16.19
C TYR A 41 -10.04 -23.39 -16.39
N HIS A 42 -10.79 -23.73 -17.44
CA HIS A 42 -12.12 -23.15 -17.68
C HIS A 42 -13.24 -23.84 -16.90
N GLU A 43 -12.95 -25.01 -16.31
CA GLU A 43 -13.89 -25.82 -15.56
C GLU A 43 -13.13 -26.67 -14.52
N VAL A 44 -13.81 -26.99 -13.41
CA VAL A 44 -13.34 -27.96 -12.41
C VAL A 44 -14.49 -28.87 -11.96
N GLN A 45 -14.16 -30.10 -11.56
CA GLN A 45 -15.11 -30.98 -10.88
C GLN A 45 -15.29 -30.54 -9.42
N VAL A 46 -16.53 -30.53 -8.94
CA VAL A 46 -16.86 -30.29 -7.53
C VAL A 46 -17.73 -31.42 -6.98
N HIS A 47 -17.47 -31.81 -5.73
CA HIS A 47 -18.18 -32.91 -5.10
C HIS A 47 -19.30 -32.37 -4.22
N ARG A 48 -20.53 -32.82 -4.45
CA ARG A 48 -21.68 -32.55 -3.58
C ARG A 48 -21.88 -33.72 -2.62
N TYR A 49 -21.71 -33.45 -1.34
CA TYR A 49 -21.95 -34.41 -0.27
C TYR A 49 -23.30 -34.16 0.40
N GLN A 50 -23.93 -35.21 0.89
CA GLN A 50 -25.06 -35.16 1.82
C GLN A 50 -24.61 -35.61 3.22
N CYS A 51 -24.94 -34.82 4.25
CA CYS A 51 -24.71 -35.25 5.63
C CYS A 51 -25.78 -36.26 6.05
N LEU A 52 -25.38 -37.43 6.56
CA LEU A 52 -26.33 -38.47 6.97
C LEU A 52 -27.07 -38.13 8.28
N LYS A 53 -26.56 -37.18 9.07
CA LYS A 53 -27.19 -36.69 10.30
C LYS A 53 -28.29 -35.66 10.03
N CYS A 54 -27.95 -34.51 9.45
CA CYS A 54 -28.91 -33.42 9.21
C CYS A 54 -29.58 -33.46 7.83
N LYS A 55 -29.22 -34.42 6.97
CA LYS A 55 -29.73 -34.63 5.60
C LYS A 55 -29.49 -33.48 4.61
N ARG A 56 -28.88 -32.36 5.02
CA ARG A 56 -28.50 -31.24 4.14
C ARG A 56 -27.34 -31.61 3.22
N THR A 57 -27.26 -30.92 2.07
CA THR A 57 -26.18 -31.11 1.09
C THR A 57 -25.25 -29.90 1.04
N PHE A 58 -23.97 -30.12 0.81
CA PHE A 58 -22.98 -29.06 0.63
C PHE A 58 -21.95 -29.46 -0.43
N ARG A 59 -21.28 -28.47 -1.02
CA ARG A 59 -20.24 -28.68 -2.03
C ARG A 59 -18.86 -28.56 -1.40
N VAL A 60 -17.96 -29.44 -1.82
CA VAL A 60 -16.53 -29.36 -1.56
C VAL A 60 -15.83 -29.05 -2.87
N TYR A 61 -14.82 -28.19 -2.79
CA TYR A 61 -14.15 -27.58 -3.93
C TYR A 61 -12.69 -28.02 -3.97
N PRO A 62 -12.10 -28.21 -5.16
CA PRO A 62 -10.67 -28.48 -5.28
C PRO A 62 -9.82 -27.32 -4.78
N GLU A 63 -8.58 -27.61 -4.40
CA GLU A 63 -7.58 -26.63 -3.97
C GLU A 63 -7.51 -25.43 -4.93
N GLY A 64 -7.49 -24.22 -4.36
CA GLY A 64 -7.45 -22.97 -5.14
C GLY A 64 -8.79 -22.52 -5.71
N THR A 65 -9.88 -23.23 -5.45
CA THR A 65 -11.23 -22.88 -5.91
C THR A 65 -12.21 -22.74 -4.74
N THR A 66 -13.34 -22.09 -4.99
CA THR A 66 -14.42 -21.92 -4.01
C THR A 66 -15.77 -21.99 -4.71
N HIS A 67 -16.85 -21.68 -4.00
CA HIS A 67 -18.17 -21.49 -4.61
C HIS A 67 -18.18 -20.42 -5.71
N ALA A 68 -17.28 -19.43 -5.63
CA ALA A 68 -17.17 -18.38 -6.64
C ALA A 68 -16.71 -18.94 -8.00
N GLN A 69 -17.16 -18.32 -9.08
CA GLN A 69 -16.73 -18.69 -10.43
C GLN A 69 -15.29 -18.27 -10.77
N THR A 70 -14.61 -17.47 -9.94
CA THR A 70 -13.22 -17.05 -10.16
C THR A 70 -12.28 -17.83 -9.26
N SER A 71 -11.15 -18.31 -9.79
CA SER A 71 -10.13 -19.01 -9.01
C SER A 71 -9.44 -18.08 -8.00
N GLN A 72 -8.87 -18.66 -6.93
CA GLN A 72 -8.09 -17.90 -5.96
C GLN A 72 -6.80 -17.35 -6.58
N ARG A 73 -6.24 -18.03 -7.59
CA ARG A 73 -5.08 -17.54 -8.35
C ARG A 73 -5.39 -16.23 -9.06
N VAL A 74 -6.49 -16.16 -9.79
CA VAL A 74 -6.89 -14.95 -10.52
C VAL A 74 -7.22 -13.81 -9.56
N LYS A 75 -7.89 -14.10 -8.43
CA LYS A 75 -8.09 -13.09 -7.37
C LYS A 75 -6.75 -12.57 -6.83
N GLY A 76 -5.80 -13.47 -6.55
CA GLY A 76 -4.47 -13.08 -6.10
C GLY A 76 -3.71 -12.24 -7.13
N LEU A 77 -3.82 -12.59 -8.42
CA LEU A 77 -3.19 -11.82 -9.50
C LEU A 77 -3.81 -10.42 -9.61
N ALA A 78 -5.13 -10.31 -9.48
CA ALA A 78 -5.84 -9.04 -9.47
C ALA A 78 -5.35 -8.13 -8.32
N VAL A 79 -5.21 -8.70 -7.12
CA VAL A 79 -4.69 -7.98 -5.94
C VAL A 79 -3.23 -7.57 -6.17
N MET A 80 -2.40 -8.46 -6.71
CA MET A 80 -1.00 -8.16 -7.00
C MET A 80 -0.83 -7.02 -8.00
N LEU A 81 -1.56 -7.04 -9.12
CA LEU A 81 -1.53 -5.98 -10.12
C LEU A 81 -1.98 -4.63 -9.53
N TYR A 82 -3.03 -4.64 -8.70
CA TYR A 82 -3.47 -3.43 -7.98
C TYR A 82 -2.37 -2.89 -7.05
N LEU A 83 -1.71 -3.76 -6.28
CA LEU A 83 -0.61 -3.38 -5.38
C LEU A 83 0.62 -2.84 -6.13
N LEU A 84 0.82 -3.25 -7.38
CA LEU A 84 1.85 -2.69 -8.27
C LEU A 84 1.50 -1.31 -8.85
N GLY A 85 0.37 -0.72 -8.43
CA GLY A 85 -0.03 0.64 -8.79
C GLY A 85 -1.01 0.73 -9.95
N LEU A 86 -1.54 -0.39 -10.45
CA LEU A 86 -2.57 -0.35 -11.48
C LEU A 86 -3.92 0.04 -10.88
N SER A 87 -4.67 0.88 -11.60
CA SER A 87 -6.07 1.14 -11.28
C SER A 87 -6.91 -0.14 -11.46
N TYR A 88 -8.12 -0.19 -10.89
CA TYR A 88 -9.05 -1.31 -11.11
C TYR A 88 -9.37 -1.53 -12.59
N GLU A 89 -9.37 -0.47 -13.38
CA GLU A 89 -9.55 -0.53 -14.83
C GLU A 89 -8.33 -1.10 -15.53
N ALA A 90 -7.13 -0.58 -15.25
CA ALA A 90 -5.89 -1.11 -15.81
C ALA A 90 -5.68 -2.57 -15.43
N THR A 91 -6.04 -2.95 -14.20
CA THR A 91 -6.02 -4.35 -13.74
C THR A 91 -6.99 -5.21 -14.55
N SER A 92 -8.22 -4.75 -14.79
CA SER A 92 -9.21 -5.47 -15.61
C SER A 92 -8.68 -5.72 -17.02
N LEU A 93 -8.10 -4.69 -17.66
CA LEU A 93 -7.50 -4.79 -18.99
C LEU A 93 -6.30 -5.73 -19.01
N ALA A 94 -5.43 -5.65 -18.00
CA ALA A 94 -4.26 -6.53 -17.89
C ALA A 94 -4.67 -8.00 -17.72
N LEU A 95 -5.67 -8.29 -16.88
CA LEU A 95 -6.19 -9.65 -16.71
C LEU A 95 -6.83 -10.18 -18.00
N GLU A 96 -7.57 -9.34 -18.73
CA GLU A 96 -8.13 -9.68 -20.03
C GLU A 96 -7.03 -10.00 -21.06
N ALA A 97 -5.97 -9.19 -21.12
CA ALA A 97 -4.80 -9.46 -21.95
C ALA A 97 -4.07 -10.77 -21.56
N LEU A 98 -4.15 -11.18 -20.30
CA LEU A 98 -3.64 -12.47 -19.80
C LEU A 98 -4.63 -13.63 -19.99
N GLY A 99 -5.72 -13.42 -20.74
CA GLY A 99 -6.68 -14.46 -21.12
C GLY A 99 -7.79 -14.71 -20.10
N VAL A 100 -7.96 -13.85 -19.08
CA VAL A 100 -9.04 -14.00 -18.10
C VAL A 100 -9.69 -12.66 -17.75
N TYR A 101 -10.92 -12.45 -18.21
CA TYR A 101 -11.65 -11.23 -17.86
C TYR A 101 -12.15 -11.24 -16.41
N LEU A 102 -11.87 -10.15 -15.68
CA LEU A 102 -12.47 -9.85 -14.38
C LEU A 102 -12.84 -8.38 -14.31
N CYS A 103 -14.12 -8.07 -14.08
CA CYS A 103 -14.58 -6.69 -14.05
C CYS A 103 -14.08 -5.91 -12.82
N LYS A 104 -14.04 -4.58 -12.94
CA LYS A 104 -13.53 -3.63 -11.92
C LYS A 104 -14.10 -3.87 -10.52
N SER A 105 -15.40 -4.13 -10.40
CA SER A 105 -16.05 -4.39 -9.10
C SER A 105 -15.60 -5.69 -8.44
N ARG A 106 -15.33 -6.74 -9.23
CA ARG A 106 -14.81 -8.01 -8.69
C ARG A 106 -13.34 -7.92 -8.29
N ILE A 107 -12.58 -7.08 -8.98
CA ILE A 107 -11.22 -6.74 -8.55
C ILE A 107 -11.28 -5.97 -7.22
N TYR A 108 -12.14 -4.95 -7.12
CA TYR A 108 -12.39 -4.22 -5.88
C TYR A 108 -12.75 -5.17 -4.73
N ASP A 109 -13.73 -6.06 -4.91
CA ASP A 109 -14.09 -7.07 -3.91
C ASP A 109 -12.88 -7.90 -3.47
N ALA A 110 -12.06 -8.38 -4.42
CA ALA A 110 -10.88 -9.18 -4.11
C ALA A 110 -9.83 -8.40 -3.29
N VAL A 111 -9.60 -7.12 -3.61
CA VAL A 111 -8.71 -6.24 -2.86
C VAL A 111 -9.24 -5.99 -1.45
N GLN A 112 -10.53 -5.72 -1.29
CA GLN A 112 -11.14 -5.49 0.03
C GLN A 112 -11.09 -6.75 0.91
N GLU A 113 -11.36 -7.93 0.34
CA GLU A 113 -11.23 -9.19 1.07
C GLU A 113 -9.78 -9.48 1.47
N ALA A 114 -8.81 -9.20 0.59
CA ALA A 114 -7.40 -9.32 0.94
C ALA A 114 -7.00 -8.34 2.05
N ALA A 115 -7.49 -7.10 2.02
CA ALA A 115 -7.22 -6.11 3.05
C ALA A 115 -7.77 -6.52 4.43
N LYS A 116 -8.93 -7.17 4.49
CA LYS A 116 -9.49 -7.72 5.75
C LYS A 116 -8.59 -8.78 6.40
N LEU A 117 -7.80 -9.50 5.61
CA LEU A 117 -6.85 -10.50 6.09
C LEU A 117 -5.55 -9.88 6.63
N VAL A 118 -5.38 -8.57 6.53
CA VAL A 118 -4.31 -7.79 7.15
C VAL A 118 -4.88 -6.96 8.30
N PRO A 119 -5.47 -7.55 9.36
CA PRO A 119 -5.93 -6.78 10.50
C PRO A 119 -4.72 -6.31 11.32
N GLY A 120 -4.60 -4.97 11.46
CA GLY A 120 -4.06 -4.31 12.65
C GLY A 120 -2.80 -4.89 13.27
N LEU A 121 -1.77 -5.21 12.46
CA LEU A 121 -0.44 -5.43 13.02
C LEU A 121 -0.06 -4.16 13.77
N LYS A 122 0.24 -4.29 15.07
CA LYS A 122 0.75 -3.17 15.85
C LYS A 122 2.05 -2.70 15.20
N ARG A 123 2.34 -1.39 15.21
CA ARG A 123 3.55 -0.83 14.58
C ARG A 123 4.82 -1.60 14.98
N ASP A 124 4.95 -1.98 16.25
CA ASP A 124 6.08 -2.78 16.73
C ASP A 124 6.20 -4.18 16.13
N GLN A 125 5.07 -4.80 15.74
CA GLN A 125 5.07 -6.09 15.04
C GLN A 125 5.45 -5.92 13.56
N VAL A 126 5.08 -4.80 12.94
CA VAL A 126 5.49 -4.46 11.58
C VAL A 126 7.00 -4.26 11.50
N PHE A 127 7.58 -3.62 12.52
CA PHE A 127 9.02 -3.33 12.58
C PHE A 127 9.84 -4.41 13.31
N ALA A 128 9.24 -5.53 13.69
CA ALA A 128 9.97 -6.62 14.32
C ALA A 128 11.05 -7.16 13.37
N GLY A 129 12.30 -6.79 13.62
CA GLY A 129 13.46 -7.15 12.78
C GLY A 129 13.95 -6.03 11.84
N VAL A 130 13.26 -4.91 11.75
CA VAL A 130 13.72 -3.72 11.02
C VAL A 130 14.48 -2.82 11.99
N LYS A 131 15.75 -2.56 11.70
CA LYS A 131 16.57 -1.61 12.43
C LYS A 131 17.25 -0.66 11.46
N THR A 132 17.11 0.64 11.71
CA THR A 132 17.82 1.67 10.95
C THR A 132 18.23 2.81 11.88
N PRO A 133 19.48 3.30 11.79
CA PRO A 133 19.92 4.46 12.57
C PRO A 133 19.32 5.78 12.06
N ALA A 134 18.72 5.78 10.87
CA ALA A 134 18.15 6.97 10.25
C ALA A 134 16.66 6.75 9.93
N LEU A 135 15.83 7.70 10.32
CA LEU A 135 14.42 7.73 9.98
C LEU A 135 14.18 8.93 9.07
N GLY A 136 13.70 8.70 7.85
CA GLY A 136 13.21 9.74 6.98
C GLY A 136 11.73 10.02 7.26
N GLY A 137 11.34 11.28 7.33
CA GLY A 137 9.95 11.71 7.44
C GLY A 137 9.61 12.74 6.38
N ASP A 138 8.50 12.54 5.68
CA ASP A 138 8.00 13.49 4.67
C ASP A 138 6.49 13.65 4.80
N LEU A 139 6.01 14.87 4.54
CA LEU A 139 4.59 15.19 4.52
C LEU A 139 4.13 15.37 3.08
N THR A 140 3.01 14.75 2.75
CA THR A 140 2.36 14.95 1.47
C THR A 140 0.86 15.00 1.65
N SER A 141 0.14 15.38 0.61
CA SER A 141 -1.31 15.42 0.63
C SER A 141 -1.87 14.84 -0.65
N VAL A 142 -2.91 14.02 -0.51
CA VAL A 142 -3.64 13.46 -1.66
C VAL A 142 -5.08 13.94 -1.62
N LYS A 143 -5.64 14.26 -2.79
CA LYS A 143 -7.04 14.67 -2.88
C LYS A 143 -7.93 13.45 -2.98
N CYS A 144 -8.66 13.13 -1.93
CA CYS A 144 -9.60 12.02 -1.86
C CYS A 144 -11.04 12.56 -1.81
N LYS A 145 -11.86 12.20 -2.80
CA LYS A 145 -13.28 12.62 -2.88
C LYS A 145 -13.49 14.14 -2.77
N GLY A 146 -12.54 14.93 -3.25
CA GLY A 146 -12.61 16.40 -3.19
C GLY A 146 -11.95 17.01 -1.96
N GLU A 147 -11.62 16.21 -0.94
CA GLU A 147 -10.98 16.65 0.30
C GLU A 147 -9.48 16.36 0.25
N TRP A 148 -8.66 17.24 0.83
CA TRP A 148 -7.24 17.00 0.99
C TRP A 148 -7.00 16.15 2.23
N LEU A 149 -6.36 15.00 2.03
CA LEU A 149 -5.96 14.09 3.10
C LEU A 149 -4.45 14.23 3.31
N PRO A 150 -4.01 14.78 4.45
CA PRO A 150 -2.61 14.82 4.83
C PRO A 150 -2.10 13.40 5.10
N LEU A 151 -0.94 13.08 4.53
CA LEU A 151 -0.26 11.80 4.69
C LEU A 151 1.16 12.04 5.20
N GLY A 152 1.53 11.31 6.23
CA GLY A 152 2.91 11.17 6.68
C GLY A 152 3.51 9.92 6.06
N ILE A 153 4.68 10.06 5.45
CA ILE A 153 5.47 8.94 4.92
C ILE A 153 6.75 8.84 5.73
N THR A 154 7.01 7.64 6.28
CA THR A 154 8.31 7.34 6.88
C THR A 154 9.09 6.35 6.05
N VAL A 155 10.40 6.54 5.98
CA VAL A 155 11.32 5.70 5.20
C VAL A 155 12.59 5.41 5.99
N ASP A 156 13.26 4.30 5.68
CA ASP A 156 14.68 4.15 5.95
C ASP A 156 15.44 4.82 4.79
N PRO A 157 16.05 6.00 5.00
CA PRO A 157 16.70 6.75 3.93
C PRO A 157 17.99 6.08 3.44
N ILE A 158 18.51 5.06 4.14
CA ILE A 158 19.71 4.33 3.74
C ILE A 158 19.36 3.25 2.71
N SER A 159 18.34 2.42 2.99
CA SER A 159 17.91 1.36 2.09
C SER A 159 16.87 1.80 1.07
N GLY A 160 16.19 2.93 1.32
CA GLY A 160 15.04 3.39 0.54
C GLY A 160 13.74 2.65 0.88
N LEU A 161 13.72 1.81 1.93
CA LEU A 161 12.53 1.08 2.34
C LEU A 161 11.48 2.03 2.93
N ALA A 162 10.26 2.02 2.38
CA ALA A 162 9.12 2.68 3.02
C ALA A 162 8.73 1.91 4.28
N LEU A 163 8.67 2.62 5.41
CA LEU A 163 8.35 2.07 6.73
C LEU A 163 6.85 2.20 7.01
N THR A 164 6.28 3.40 6.87
CA THR A 164 4.83 3.64 7.01
C THR A 164 4.30 4.68 6.04
N ILE A 165 2.99 4.60 5.79
CA ILE A 165 2.18 5.66 5.22
C ILE A 165 0.97 5.81 6.15
N ASP A 166 0.86 6.95 6.82
CA ASP A 166 -0.17 7.21 7.82
C ASP A 166 -0.99 8.44 7.42
N ALA A 167 -2.31 8.37 7.56
CA ALA A 167 -3.14 9.57 7.49
C ALA A 167 -2.94 10.41 8.76
N LEU A 168 -2.66 11.70 8.59
CA LEU A 168 -2.44 12.62 9.70
C LEU A 168 -3.67 13.52 9.89
N SER A 169 -4.01 13.78 11.16
CA SER A 169 -5.11 14.69 11.50
C SER A 169 -4.78 16.16 11.24
N ALA A 170 -3.49 16.51 11.28
CA ALA A 170 -2.94 17.85 11.09
C ALA A 170 -1.42 17.77 10.91
N GLU A 171 -0.79 18.90 10.58
CA GLU A 171 0.66 19.04 10.42
C GLU A 171 1.30 19.79 11.61
N ASP A 172 0.62 19.84 12.76
CA ASP A 172 1.15 20.46 13.98
C ASP A 172 2.17 19.56 14.69
N THR A 173 3.04 20.17 15.49
CA THR A 173 4.14 19.49 16.20
C THR A 173 3.68 18.29 17.03
N LYS A 174 2.51 18.35 17.67
CA LYS A 174 2.02 17.25 18.50
C LYS A 174 1.60 16.07 17.63
N THR A 175 0.87 16.32 16.56
CA THR A 175 0.51 15.28 15.58
C THR A 175 1.76 14.63 14.98
N LEU A 176 2.78 15.44 14.64
CA LEU A 176 4.06 14.92 14.15
C LEU A 176 4.82 14.10 15.19
N GLN A 177 4.83 14.51 16.46
CA GLN A 177 5.46 13.74 17.54
C GLN A 177 4.76 12.39 17.74
N ASP A 178 3.43 12.39 17.87
CA ASP A 178 2.62 11.19 18.07
C ASP A 178 2.79 10.19 16.92
N TRP A 179 3.11 10.70 15.72
CA TRP A 179 3.43 9.91 14.55
C TRP A 179 4.87 9.36 14.55
N ILE A 180 5.87 10.22 14.74
CA ILE A 180 7.31 9.89 14.57
C ILE A 180 7.86 9.09 15.75
N GLU A 181 7.55 9.47 16.98
CA GLU A 181 8.13 8.89 18.20
C GLU A 181 8.02 7.36 18.27
N PRO A 182 6.84 6.73 18.06
CA PRO A 182 6.74 5.27 18.14
C PRO A 182 7.57 4.58 17.05
N ILE A 183 7.66 5.16 15.85
CA ILE A 183 8.42 4.58 14.73
C ILE A 183 9.91 4.67 15.02
N ALA A 184 10.41 5.84 15.40
CA ALA A 184 11.81 6.08 15.74
C ALA A 184 12.30 5.12 16.83
N LYS A 185 11.51 4.95 17.91
CA LYS A 185 11.82 4.00 18.99
C LYS A 185 11.84 2.55 18.51
N SER A 186 10.86 2.16 17.70
CA SER A 186 10.73 0.77 17.23
C SER A 186 11.91 0.35 16.34
N VAL A 187 12.31 1.22 15.40
CA VAL A 187 13.43 0.95 14.48
C VAL A 187 14.80 1.27 15.09
N GLY A 188 14.84 1.91 16.27
CA GLY A 188 16.08 2.31 16.93
C GLY A 188 16.81 3.45 16.21
N ALA A 189 16.07 4.39 15.64
CA ALA A 189 16.65 5.53 14.93
C ALA A 189 17.37 6.48 15.89
N THR A 190 18.50 7.00 15.43
CA THR A 190 19.31 8.02 16.12
C THR A 190 19.30 9.37 15.41
N VAL A 191 18.88 9.38 14.14
CA VAL A 191 18.78 10.58 13.29
C VAL A 191 17.40 10.62 12.64
N LEU A 192 16.73 11.77 12.70
CA LEU A 192 15.53 12.09 11.94
C LEU A 192 15.92 13.00 10.75
N VAL A 193 15.59 12.58 9.54
CA VAL A 193 15.85 13.29 8.29
C VAL A 193 14.54 13.77 7.68
N THR A 194 14.27 15.07 7.72
CA THR A 194 13.04 15.67 7.16
C THR A 194 13.37 16.89 6.30
N ASP A 195 12.36 17.56 5.75
CA ASP A 195 12.54 18.93 5.26
C ASP A 195 12.86 19.91 6.42
N ASP A 196 13.00 21.19 6.06
CA ASP A 196 13.36 22.27 6.99
C ASP A 196 12.15 22.87 7.73
N ALA A 197 11.08 22.08 7.93
CA ALA A 197 9.93 22.53 8.69
C ALA A 197 10.22 22.51 10.20
N ASP A 198 10.01 23.65 10.87
CA ASP A 198 10.30 23.86 12.30
C ASP A 198 9.68 22.80 13.23
N GLY A 199 8.51 22.27 12.85
CA GLY A 199 7.81 21.22 13.59
C GLY A 199 8.68 19.97 13.80
N PHE A 200 9.40 19.53 12.77
CA PHE A 200 10.22 18.32 12.85
C PHE A 200 11.46 18.47 13.73
N LYS A 201 12.05 19.66 13.77
CA LYS A 201 13.17 19.95 14.67
C LYS A 201 12.74 19.81 16.13
N THR A 202 11.59 20.38 16.48
CA THR A 202 11.02 20.26 17.82
C THR A 202 10.70 18.80 18.18
N VAL A 203 10.18 18.03 17.21
CA VAL A 203 9.93 16.60 17.38
C VAL A 203 11.23 15.83 17.61
N ALA A 204 12.28 16.08 16.84
CA ALA A 204 13.57 15.40 17.00
C ALA A 204 14.16 15.63 18.40
N ASP A 205 14.13 16.87 18.88
CA ASP A 205 14.58 17.24 20.23
C ASP A 205 13.77 16.50 21.31
N SER A 206 12.44 16.46 21.16
CA SER A 206 11.51 15.79 22.09
C SER A 206 11.71 14.27 22.12
N VAL A 207 11.93 13.65 20.95
CA VAL A 207 12.14 12.20 20.81
C VAL A 207 13.56 11.80 21.24
N GLY A 208 14.50 12.73 21.27
CA GLY A 208 15.90 12.50 21.66
C GLY A 208 16.77 11.97 20.52
N VAL A 209 16.49 12.37 19.28
CA VAL A 209 17.27 12.02 18.08
C VAL A 209 17.88 13.26 17.45
N GLN A 210 18.99 13.10 16.72
CA GLN A 210 19.55 14.22 15.96
C GLN A 210 18.63 14.59 14.80
N HIS A 211 18.53 15.88 14.48
CA HIS A 211 17.82 16.33 13.29
C HIS A 211 18.79 16.65 12.16
N GLN A 212 18.47 16.18 10.95
CA GLN A 212 19.19 16.53 9.73
C GLN A 212 18.20 17.00 8.66
N VAL A 213 18.51 18.11 8.01
CA VAL A 213 17.74 18.59 6.86
C VAL A 213 18.04 17.73 5.62
N CYS A 214 16.98 17.32 4.93
CA CYS A 214 17.03 16.52 3.71
C CYS A 214 17.63 17.32 2.56
N LYS A 215 18.84 16.91 2.13
CA LYS A 215 19.56 17.54 1.01
C LYS A 215 18.75 17.55 -0.29
N ALA A 216 17.92 16.52 -0.54
CA ALA A 216 17.09 16.46 -1.74
C ALA A 216 15.96 17.50 -1.74
N HIS A 217 15.44 17.88 -0.56
CA HIS A 217 14.51 19.01 -0.44
C HIS A 217 15.22 20.34 -0.62
N VAL A 218 16.38 20.52 0.03
CA VAL A 218 17.19 21.75 -0.12
C VAL A 218 17.53 21.99 -1.58
N LEU A 219 18.02 20.98 -2.30
CA LEU A 219 18.40 21.10 -3.70
C LEU A 219 17.20 21.52 -4.57
N ARG A 220 16.11 20.75 -4.55
CA ARG A 220 14.91 21.03 -5.36
C ARG A 220 14.32 22.41 -5.08
N ASN A 221 14.23 22.79 -3.81
CA ASN A 221 13.70 24.10 -3.41
C ASN A 221 14.62 25.23 -3.88
N THR A 222 15.94 25.06 -3.74
CA THR A 222 16.92 26.05 -4.18
C THR A 222 16.89 26.23 -5.69
N GLU A 223 16.87 25.12 -6.45
CA GLU A 223 16.77 25.16 -7.92
C GLU A 223 15.49 25.85 -8.39
N ALA A 224 14.34 25.53 -7.79
CA ALA A 224 13.07 26.16 -8.11
C ALA A 224 13.06 27.67 -7.79
N LEU A 225 13.70 28.08 -6.69
CA LEU A 225 13.89 29.49 -6.36
C LEU A 225 14.77 30.20 -7.38
N ILE A 226 15.89 29.58 -7.77
CA ILE A 226 16.78 30.14 -8.80
C ILE A 226 16.00 30.32 -10.10
N GLU A 227 15.32 29.30 -10.59
CA GLU A 227 14.54 29.37 -11.84
C GLU A 227 13.49 30.49 -11.80
N ARG A 228 12.78 30.63 -10.67
CA ARG A 228 11.76 31.67 -10.48
C ARG A 228 12.34 33.08 -10.44
N TYR A 229 13.43 33.29 -9.72
CA TYR A 229 13.95 34.62 -9.41
C TYR A 229 15.02 35.11 -10.38
N GLN A 230 15.75 34.22 -11.05
CA GLN A 230 16.76 34.56 -12.04
C GLN A 230 16.28 35.60 -13.09
N PRO A 231 15.09 35.47 -13.72
CA PRO A 231 14.63 36.48 -14.67
C PRO A 231 14.28 37.82 -14.01
N LEU A 232 13.83 37.81 -12.75
CA LEU A 232 13.50 39.02 -12.00
C LEU A 232 14.76 39.78 -11.57
N VAL A 233 15.77 39.05 -11.08
CA VAL A 233 17.10 39.58 -10.73
C VAL A 233 17.79 40.18 -11.95
N ALA A 234 17.67 39.53 -13.12
CA ALA A 234 18.24 40.05 -14.36
C ALA A 234 17.60 41.37 -14.82
N ARG A 235 16.30 41.57 -14.53
CA ARG A 235 15.54 42.78 -14.89
C ARG A 235 15.73 43.91 -13.87
N ASP A 236 15.74 43.60 -12.57
CA ASP A 236 15.82 44.58 -11.48
C ASP A 236 14.78 45.70 -11.64
N ALA A 237 13.52 45.30 -11.84
CA ALA A 237 12.45 46.20 -12.25
C ALA A 237 12.12 47.29 -11.20
N ASP A 238 12.42 47.02 -9.93
CA ASP A 238 12.23 47.96 -8.82
C ASP A 238 13.52 48.75 -8.47
N GLY A 239 14.62 48.48 -9.15
CA GLY A 239 15.92 49.12 -8.93
C GLY A 239 16.57 48.80 -7.57
N SER A 240 15.99 47.89 -6.79
CA SER A 240 16.46 47.56 -5.44
C SER A 240 17.87 46.98 -5.46
N LEU A 241 18.23 46.18 -6.47
CA LEU A 241 19.55 45.59 -6.60
C LEU A 241 20.59 46.66 -6.95
N GLN A 242 20.25 47.61 -7.83
CA GLN A 242 21.11 48.75 -8.12
C GLN A 242 21.31 49.65 -6.89
N ALA A 243 20.28 49.87 -6.07
CA ALA A 243 20.36 50.69 -4.86
C ALA A 243 21.32 50.11 -3.82
N ILE A 244 21.45 48.78 -3.74
CA ILE A 244 22.41 48.09 -2.86
C ILE A 244 23.76 47.79 -3.54
N GLY A 245 24.03 48.38 -4.71
CA GLY A 245 25.33 48.29 -5.39
C GLY A 245 25.55 47.04 -6.26
N VAL A 246 24.50 46.29 -6.61
CA VAL A 246 24.59 45.12 -7.49
C VAL A 246 24.52 45.56 -8.96
N SER A 247 25.66 45.48 -9.65
CA SER A 247 25.80 45.87 -11.05
C SER A 247 25.02 44.96 -12.02
N ARG A 248 24.70 45.45 -13.23
CA ARG A 248 24.05 44.65 -14.29
C ARG A 248 24.91 43.46 -14.75
N SER A 249 26.23 43.60 -14.71
CA SER A 249 27.15 42.52 -15.06
C SER A 249 27.13 41.38 -14.03
N ARG A 250 27.03 41.71 -12.73
CA ARG A 250 26.88 40.71 -11.65
C ARG A 250 25.54 39.98 -11.65
N ARG A 251 24.49 40.56 -12.26
CA ARG A 251 23.16 39.95 -12.37
C ARG A 251 23.02 38.89 -13.48
N ARG A 252 23.94 38.86 -14.44
CA ARG A 252 23.84 38.03 -15.66
C ARG A 252 24.82 36.87 -15.72
N GLN A 253 25.71 36.73 -14.74
CA GLN A 253 26.61 35.58 -14.69
C GLN A 253 25.88 34.36 -14.15
N PRO A 254 25.84 33.24 -14.88
CA PRO A 254 25.46 31.97 -14.29
C PRO A 254 26.60 31.57 -13.34
N THR A 255 26.26 31.36 -12.07
CA THR A 255 27.09 30.59 -11.12
C THR A 255 26.99 29.12 -11.45
#